data_AF-A0A9X2ASJ7-F1
#
_entry.id   AF-A0A9X2ASJ7-F1
#
_cell.length_a   1.000
_cell.length_b   1.000
_cell.length_c   1.000
_cell.angle_alpha   90.00
_cell.angle_beta   90.00
_cell.angle_gamma   90.00
#
_symmetry.space_group_name_H-M   'P 1'
#
loop_
_entity.id
_entity.type
_entity.pdbx_description
1 polymer ?
#
loop_
_entity_poly.entity_id
_entity_poly.type
_entity_poly.pdbx_seq_one_letter_code
_entity_poly.pdbx_strand_id
1 'polypeptide(L)' 'MGLIEFILLYLVSSLFWKWVISWGGAQWLEGWKSFFIIDWFAWVWTAEQIRLYALVAWVFSTLFFLLGLFKPEWRF' A
#
# COMPACT_ATOMS: atom_id res chain seq x y z
N MET A 1 0.59 -5.65 18.11
CA MET A 1 1.32 -4.37 17.96
C MET A 1 0.76 -3.28 18.87
N GLY A 2 1.59 -2.36 19.38
CA GLY A 2 1.11 -1.20 20.18
C GLY A 2 0.33 -0.18 19.35
N LEU A 3 -0.47 0.70 19.98
CA LEU A 3 -1.28 1.68 19.23
C LEU A 3 -0.42 2.66 18.41
N ILE A 4 0.63 3.22 19.02
CA ILE A 4 1.52 4.18 18.34
C ILE A 4 2.23 3.50 17.18
N GLU A 5 2.76 2.30 17.41
CA GLU A 5 3.42 1.49 16.39
C GLU A 5 2.49 1.20 15.21
N PHE A 6 1.22 0.84 15.49
CA PHE A 6 0.20 0.61 14.47
C PHE A 6 -0.12 1.86 13.64
N ILE A 7 -0.23 3.03 14.30
CA ILE A 7 -0.41 4.31 13.62
C ILE A 7 0.78 4.64 12.73
N LEU A 8 2.01 4.48 13.24
CA LEU A 8 3.23 4.77 12.50
C LEU A 8 3.36 3.88 11.26
N LEU A 9 3.13 2.57 11.39
CA LEU A 9 3.14 1.65 10.25
C LEU A 9 2.10 2.04 9.19
N TYR A 10 0.88 2.39 9.62
CA TYR A 10 -0.16 2.84 8.70
C TYR A 10 0.22 4.14 7.98
N LEU A 11 0.86 5.09 8.66
CA LEU A 11 1.33 6.34 8.05
C LEU A 11 2.42 6.07 7.00
N VAL A 12 3.40 5.22 7.31
CA VAL A 12 4.46 4.84 6.37
C VAL A 12 3.87 4.11 5.15
N SER A 13 2.97 3.15 5.38
CA SER A 13 2.27 2.44 4.30
C SER A 13 1.44 3.40 3.44
N SER A 14 0.72 4.34 4.06
CA SER A 14 -0.06 5.35 3.34
C SER A 14 0.81 6.29 2.52
N LEU A 15 1.99 6.67 3.03
CA LEU A 15 2.94 7.50 2.28
C LEU A 15 3.47 6.75 1.05
N PHE A 16 3.78 5.46 1.20
CA PHE A 16 4.16 4.60 0.09
C PHE A 16 3.06 4.55 -0.98
N TRP A 17 1.81 4.22 -0.60
CA TRP A 17 0.71 4.18 -1.56
C TRP A 17 0.45 5.54 -2.22
N LYS A 18 0.55 6.64 -1.44
CA LYS A 18 0.40 7.99 -1.97
C LYS A 18 1.47 8.33 -3.01
N TRP A 19 2.72 7.94 -2.77
CA TRP A 19 3.80 8.08 -3.73
C TRP A 19 3.53 7.29 -5.02
N VAL A 20 3.09 6.04 -4.91
CA VAL A 20 2.72 5.20 -6.06
C VAL A 20 1.60 5.84 -6.89
N ILE A 21 0.54 6.33 -6.22
CA ILE A 21 -0.66 6.86 -6.87
C ILE A 21 -0.43 8.26 -7.46
N SER A 22 0.28 9.15 -6.77
CA SER A 22 0.26 10.59 -7.07
C SER A 22 1.60 11.22 -7.43
N TRP A 23 2.75 10.60 -7.11
CA TRP A 23 4.06 11.27 -7.21
C TRP A 23 5.04 10.54 -8.13
N GLY A 24 4.52 9.81 -9.12
CA GLY A 24 5.35 9.13 -10.11
C GLY A 24 5.88 7.76 -9.68
N GLY A 25 5.48 7.25 -8.51
CA GLY A 25 5.93 5.95 -8.04
C GLY A 25 5.49 4.79 -8.94
N ALA A 26 4.29 4.86 -9.52
CA ALA A 26 3.85 3.85 -10.48
C ALA A 26 4.71 3.77 -11.74
N GLN A 27 5.11 4.93 -12.31
CA GLN A 27 6.02 4.99 -13.46
C GLN A 27 7.42 4.48 -13.08
N TRP A 28 7.86 4.73 -11.84
CA TRP A 28 9.13 4.21 -11.37
C TRP A 28 9.11 2.69 -11.19
N LEU A 29 7.96 2.13 -10.77
CA LEU A 29 7.75 0.70 -10.49
C LEU A 29 7.47 -0.15 -11.72
N GLU A 30 6.98 0.45 -12.81
CA GLU A 30 6.67 -0.24 -14.07
C GLU A 30 7.85 -1.10 -14.57
N GLY A 31 7.54 -2.31 -15.06
CA GLY A 31 8.52 -3.30 -15.49
C GLY A 31 9.01 -4.21 -14.35
N TRP A 32 10.29 -4.60 -14.35
CA TRP A 32 10.79 -5.63 -13.44
C TRP A 32 10.74 -5.27 -11.94
N LYS A 33 10.62 -3.97 -11.58
CA LYS A 33 10.61 -3.54 -10.18
C LYS A 33 9.30 -3.86 -9.46
N SER A 34 8.18 -3.81 -10.18
CA SER A 34 6.87 -4.15 -9.63
C SER A 34 6.79 -5.62 -9.20
N PHE A 35 7.57 -6.52 -9.83
CA PHE A 35 7.73 -7.91 -9.41
C PHE A 35 8.14 -8.03 -7.94
N PHE A 36 9.12 -7.22 -7.51
CA PHE A 36 9.72 -7.30 -6.18
C PHE A 36 8.95 -6.50 -5.13
N ILE A 37 8.28 -5.42 -5.54
CA ILE A 37 7.73 -4.42 -4.63
C ILE A 37 6.21 -4.51 -4.51
N ILE A 38 5.52 -4.88 -5.59
CA ILE A 38 4.06 -4.93 -5.64
C ILE A 38 3.59 -6.37 -5.53
N ASP A 39 3.89 -7.18 -6.55
CA ASP A 39 3.49 -8.57 -6.61
C ASP A 39 4.25 -9.32 -7.71
N TRP A 40 4.42 -10.64 -7.57
CA TRP A 40 5.21 -11.47 -8.49
C TRP A 40 4.66 -11.51 -9.93
N PHE A 41 3.39 -11.19 -10.13
CA PHE A 41 2.76 -11.09 -11.45
C PHE A 41 2.68 -9.66 -11.98
N ALA A 42 3.09 -8.67 -11.19
CA ALA A 42 2.98 -7.26 -11.56
C ALA A 42 4.03 -6.81 -12.59
N TRP A 43 4.99 -7.66 -12.96
CA TRP A 43 6.10 -7.29 -13.87
C TRP A 43 5.62 -6.89 -15.28
N VAL A 44 4.45 -7.38 -15.71
CA VAL A 44 3.81 -7.04 -17.00
C VAL A 44 2.86 -5.86 -16.87
N TRP A 45 2.68 -5.31 -15.66
CA TRP A 45 1.70 -4.26 -15.43
C TRP A 45 2.20 -2.92 -15.92
N THR A 46 1.27 -2.18 -16.54
CA THR A 46 1.50 -0.78 -16.87
C THR A 46 1.43 0.08 -15.61
N ALA A 47 1.99 1.30 -15.67
CA ALA A 47 1.89 2.25 -14.56
C ALA A 47 0.44 2.54 -14.13
N GLU A 48 -0.53 2.47 -15.04
CA GLU A 48 -1.95 2.67 -14.73
C GLU A 48 -2.54 1.51 -13.92
N GLN A 49 -2.20 0.27 -14.29
CA GLN A 49 -2.61 -0.93 -13.55
C GLN A 49 -2.01 -0.94 -12.14
N ILE A 50 -0.74 -0.54 -12.01
CA ILE A 50 -0.07 -0.37 -10.71
C ILE A 50 -0.77 0.69 -9.87
N ARG A 51 -1.17 1.83 -10.45
CA ARG A 51 -1.95 2.87 -9.72
C ARG A 51 -3.29 2.36 -9.24
N LEU A 52 -4.02 1.62 -10.08
CA LEU A 52 -5.31 1.05 -9.70
C LEU A 52 -5.15 0.05 -8.54
N TYR A 53 -4.17 -0.86 -8.65
CA TYR A 53 -3.88 -1.81 -7.60
C TYR A 53 -3.51 -1.11 -6.29
N ALA A 54 -2.62 -0.12 -6.34
CA ALA A 54 -2.22 0.68 -5.20
C ALA A 54 -3.41 1.38 -4.52
N LEU A 55 -4.34 1.94 -5.31
CA LEU A 55 -5.56 2.56 -4.78
C LEU A 55 -6.42 1.53 -4.04
N VAL A 56 -6.67 0.37 -4.65
CA VAL A 56 -7.47 -0.71 -4.05
C VAL A 56 -6.81 -1.21 -2.77
N ALA A 57 -5.52 -1.50 -2.80
CA ALA A 57 -4.73 -1.95 -1.65
C ALA A 57 -4.76 -0.91 -0.52
N TRP A 58 -4.63 0.38 -0.85
CA TRP A 58 -4.68 1.45 0.14
C TRP A 58 -6.06 1.59 0.78
N VAL A 59 -7.14 1.44 0.00
CA VAL A 59 -8.51 1.44 0.54
C VAL A 59 -8.70 0.28 1.52
N PHE A 60 -8.33 -0.94 1.14
CA PHE A 60 -8.44 -2.09 2.04
C PHE A 60 -7.59 -1.92 3.30
N SER A 61 -6.34 -1.49 3.18
CA SER A 61 -5.47 -1.26 4.35
C SER A 61 -6.01 -0.16 5.26
N THR A 62 -6.64 0.88 4.71
CA THR A 62 -7.35 1.92 5.47
C THR A 62 -8.51 1.34 6.27
N LEU A 63 -9.34 0.49 5.64
CA LEU A 63 -10.45 -0.17 6.34
C LEU A 63 -9.94 -1.07 7.48
N PHE A 64 -8.90 -1.87 7.25
CA PHE A 64 -8.27 -2.68 8.29
C PHE A 64 -7.68 -1.84 9.42
N PHE A 65 -7.01 -0.74 9.08
CA PHE A 65 -6.48 0.20 10.08
C PHE A 65 -7.59 0.76 10.97
N LEU A 66 -8.70 1.23 10.37
CA LEU A 66 -9.85 1.74 11.12
C LEU A 66 -10.43 0.67 12.06
N LEU A 67 -10.58 -0.57 11.60
CA LEU A 67 -11.02 -1.68 12.46
C LEU A 67 -10.05 -1.93 13.63
N GLY A 68 -8.74 -1.91 13.37
CA GLY A 68 -7.71 -2.08 14.38
C GLY A 68 -7.64 -0.95 15.42
N LEU A 69 -8.13 0.25 15.11
CA LEU A 69 -8.26 1.33 16.11
C LEU A 69 -9.26 0.92 17.21
N PHE A 70 -10.39 0.32 16.82
CA PHE A 70 -11.45 -0.10 17.75
C PHE A 70 -11.26 -1.51 18.33
N LYS A 71 -10.61 -2.41 17.58
CA LYS A 71 -10.35 -3.80 17.98
C LYS A 71 -8.84 -4.08 18.06
N PRO A 72 -8.22 -4.00 19.25
CA PRO A 72 -6.78 -4.18 19.41
C PRO A 72 -6.24 -5.53 18.91
N GLU A 73 -7.04 -6.59 18.96
CA GLU A 73 -6.74 -7.92 18.41
C GLU A 73 -6.48 -7.94 16.89
N TRP A 74 -6.88 -6.90 16.15
CA TRP A 74 -6.64 -6.75 14.70
C TRP A 74 -5.36 -5.95 14.40
N ARG A 75 -4.59 -5.55 15.42
CA ARG A 75 -3.29 -4.87 15.27
C ARG A 75 -2.17 -5.91 15.15
N PHE A 76 -2.23 -6.70 14.08
CA PHE A 76 -1.16 -7.63 13.69
C PHE A 76 -0.11 -6.93 12.82
#